data_AF-A0A175R6C2-F1
#
_entry.id   AF-A0A175R6C2-F1
#
_cell.length_a   1.000
_cell.length_b   1.000
_cell.length_c   1.000
_cell.angle_alpha   90.00
_cell.angle_beta   90.00
_cell.angle_gamma   90.00
#
_symmetry.space_group_name_H-M   'P 1'
#
loop_
_entity.id
_entity.type
_entity.pdbx_description
1 polymer ?
#
loop_
_entity_poly.entity_id
_entity_poly.type
_entity_poly.pdbx_seq_one_letter_code
_entity_poly.pdbx_strand_id
1 'polypeptide(L)'
;MRRHELTDHEWAVIEPLLPRNSRGVPRVDDRRVINGILWRFRTGSSWRDVPERYGPRTTLYNRFTRWRAAGVWDRLLEAVSRAYDGDIVMIDSSCVRVHQHGASGKKGGLPILAWDAPAAA
;
A
#
# COMPACT_ATOMS: atom_id res chain seq x y z
N MET A 1 -21.09 -7.78 -1.07
CA MET A 1 -19.70 -7.43 -0.70
C MET A 1 -18.84 -8.68 -0.77
N ARG A 2 -17.71 -8.66 -1.49
CA ARG A 2 -16.83 -9.84 -1.59
C ARG A 2 -15.85 -9.86 -0.41
N ARG A 3 -15.34 -11.05 -0.04
CA ARG A 3 -14.42 -11.27 1.10
C ARG A 3 -13.22 -10.30 1.17
N HIS A 4 -12.79 -9.76 0.04
CA HIS A 4 -11.59 -8.92 -0.07
C HIS A 4 -11.88 -7.45 -0.43
N GLU A 5 -13.13 -7.01 -0.37
CA GLU A 5 -13.53 -5.64 -0.70
C GLU A 5 -13.78 -4.81 0.55
N LEU A 6 -13.52 -3.51 0.46
CA LEU A 6 -13.84 -2.55 1.50
C LEU A 6 -15.36 -2.41 1.66
N THR A 7 -15.81 -2.46 2.91
CA THR A 7 -17.14 -1.99 3.32
C THR A 7 -17.33 -0.52 2.96
N ASP A 8 -18.58 -0.04 2.95
CA ASP A 8 -18.86 1.38 2.77
C ASP A 8 -18.31 2.22 3.93
N HIS A 9 -18.29 1.67 5.14
CA HIS A 9 -17.74 2.33 6.32
C HIS A 9 -16.22 2.52 6.21
N GLU A 10 -15.46 1.46 5.91
CA GLU A 10 -14.02 1.57 5.69
C GLU A 10 -13.70 2.51 4.53
N TRP A 11 -14.52 2.47 3.46
CA TRP A 11 -14.35 3.38 2.34
C TRP A 11 -14.55 4.84 2.74
N ALA A 12 -15.54 5.15 3.58
CA ALA A 12 -15.80 6.51 4.05
C ALA A 12 -14.63 7.08 4.87
N VAL A 13 -13.85 6.24 5.57
CA VAL A 13 -12.62 6.63 6.27
C VAL A 13 -11.47 6.88 5.29
N ILE A 14 -11.36 6.05 4.24
CA ILE A 14 -10.24 6.07 3.29
C ILE A 14 -10.38 7.18 2.25
N GLU A 15 -11.57 7.37 1.68
CA GLU A 15 -11.83 8.27 0.55
C GLU A 15 -11.31 9.71 0.75
N PRO A 16 -11.50 10.36 1.91
CA PRO A 16 -11.05 11.74 2.13
C PRO A 16 -9.52 11.90 2.09
N LEU A 17 -8.77 10.83 2.34
CA LEU A 17 -7.31 10.84 2.43
C LEU A 17 -6.64 10.66 1.06
N LEU A 18 -7.42 10.30 0.04
CA LEU A 18 -6.89 10.03 -1.28
C LEU A 18 -6.52 11.35 -1.98
N PRO A 19 -5.39 11.39 -2.71
CA PRO A 19 -4.98 12.59 -3.41
C PRO A 19 -6.00 12.94 -4.49
N ARG A 20 -6.67 14.07 -4.35
CA ARG A 20 -7.75 14.55 -5.23
C ARG A 20 -7.27 15.25 -6.50
N ASN A 21 -5.99 15.64 -6.55
CA ASN A 21 -5.44 16.42 -7.66
C ASN A 21 -5.09 15.50 -8.84
N SER A 22 -5.99 15.35 -9.82
CA SER A 22 -5.64 14.80 -11.15
C SER A 22 -5.47 15.94 -12.15
N ARG A 23 -4.25 16.11 -12.68
CA ARG A 23 -4.03 16.90 -13.90
C ARG A 23 -4.05 15.97 -15.11
N GLY A 24 -4.86 16.29 -16.12
CA GLY A 24 -4.93 15.56 -17.39
C GLY A 24 -6.02 14.47 -17.42
N VAL A 25 -5.60 13.20 -17.43
CA VAL A 25 -6.48 12.04 -17.70
C VAL A 25 -7.56 11.87 -16.62
N PRO A 26 -8.82 11.55 -17.01
CA PRO A 26 -9.88 11.23 -16.06
C PRO A 26 -9.47 10.16 -15.06
N ARG A 27 -9.80 10.39 -13.80
CA ARG A 27 -9.40 9.52 -12.71
C ARG A 27 -10.21 8.23 -12.75
N VAL A 28 -9.51 7.10 -12.77
CA VAL A 28 -10.11 5.78 -12.58
C VAL A 28 -10.67 5.67 -11.17
N ASP A 29 -11.83 5.03 -11.02
CA ASP A 29 -12.47 4.71 -9.74
C ASP A 29 -11.44 4.16 -8.73
N ASP A 30 -11.17 4.97 -7.70
CA ASP A 30 -10.18 4.65 -6.67
C ASP A 30 -10.60 3.48 -5.80
N ARG A 31 -11.91 3.32 -5.52
CA ARG A 31 -12.40 2.22 -4.68
C ARG A 31 -12.14 0.89 -5.36
N ARG A 32 -12.43 0.82 -6.66
CA ARG A 32 -12.10 -0.35 -7.48
C ARG A 32 -10.61 -0.65 -7.49
N VAL A 33 -9.77 0.37 -7.65
CA VAL A 33 -8.31 0.21 -7.69
C VAL A 33 -7.76 -0.27 -6.35
N ILE A 34 -8.18 0.35 -5.23
CA ILE A 34 -7.77 -0.06 -3.88
C ILE A 34 -8.22 -1.49 -3.60
N ASN A 35 -9.46 -1.85 -3.93
CA ASN A 35 -9.93 -3.23 -3.76
C ASN A 35 -9.07 -4.23 -4.54
N GLY A 36 -8.61 -3.90 -5.75
CA GLY A 36 -7.69 -4.75 -6.51
C GLY A 36 -6.32 -4.91 -5.86
N ILE A 37 -5.79 -3.83 -5.28
CA ILE A 37 -4.50 -3.84 -4.57
C ILE A 37 -4.63 -4.66 -3.27
N LEU A 38 -5.70 -4.45 -2.49
CA LEU A 38 -5.97 -5.19 -1.26
C LEU A 38 -6.22 -6.68 -1.54
N TRP A 39 -6.89 -7.03 -2.62
CA TRP A 39 -7.03 -8.41 -3.05
C TRP A 39 -5.67 -9.07 -3.26
N ARG A 40 -4.74 -8.41 -3.96
CA ARG A 40 -3.38 -8.91 -4.17
C ARG A 40 -2.64 -9.11 -2.85
N PHE A 41 -2.76 -8.19 -1.89
CA PHE A 41 -2.09 -8.32 -0.60
C PHE A 41 -2.68 -9.42 0.29
N ARG A 42 -4.02 -9.55 0.30
CA ARG A 42 -4.71 -10.59 1.09
C ARG A 42 -4.47 -12.01 0.56
N THR A 43 -4.22 -12.16 -0.74
CA THR A 43 -4.04 -13.48 -1.39
C THR A 43 -2.58 -13.86 -1.60
N GLY A 44 -1.66 -12.88 -1.62
CA GLY A 44 -0.25 -13.09 -1.97
C GLY A 44 -0.02 -13.42 -3.45
N SER A 45 -1.06 -13.44 -4.29
CA SER A 45 -0.95 -13.81 -5.71
C SER A 45 -0.15 -12.80 -6.54
N SER A 46 0.27 -13.22 -7.73
CA SER A 46 0.94 -12.33 -8.67
C SER A 46 0.02 -11.19 -9.11
N TRP A 47 0.59 -10.03 -9.45
CA TRP A 47 -0.16 -8.94 -10.09
C TRP A 47 -0.83 -9.38 -11.40
N ARG A 48 -0.33 -10.43 -12.05
CA ARG A 48 -0.94 -11.00 -13.27
C ARG A 48 -2.26 -11.71 -13.00
N ASP A 49 -2.46 -12.20 -11.78
CA ASP A 49 -3.61 -13.03 -11.41
C ASP A 49 -4.73 -12.19 -10.78
N VAL A 50 -4.53 -10.87 -10.66
CA VAL A 50 -5.55 -9.98 -10.13
C VAL A 50 -6.77 -10.02 -11.05
N PRO A 51 -7.97 -10.28 -10.50
CA PRO A 51 -9.17 -10.41 -11.31
C PRO A 51 -9.47 -9.15 -12.13
N GLU A 52 -9.82 -9.35 -13.39
CA GLU A 52 -10.03 -8.29 -14.39
C GLU A 52 -11.09 -7.24 -13.97
N ARG A 53 -12.04 -7.63 -13.10
CA ARG A 53 -13.03 -6.71 -12.52
C ARG A 53 -12.42 -5.50 -11.81
N TYR A 54 -11.18 -5.59 -11.33
CA TYR A 54 -10.47 -4.47 -10.69
C TYR A 54 -9.78 -3.54 -11.70
N GLY A 55 -9.78 -3.92 -12.97
CA GLY A 55 -9.15 -3.20 -14.07
C GLY A 55 -7.73 -3.71 -14.37
N PRO A 56 -7.00 -2.99 -15.25
CA PRO A 56 -5.70 -3.45 -15.71
C PRO A 56 -4.67 -3.54 -14.58
N ARG A 57 -3.95 -4.68 -14.51
CA ARG A 57 -2.89 -4.91 -13.51
C ARG A 57 -1.83 -3.80 -13.47
N THR A 58 -1.52 -3.20 -14.62
CA THR A 58 -0.56 -2.10 -14.73
C THR A 58 -1.06 -0.85 -14.03
N THR A 59 -2.37 -0.56 -14.11
CA THR A 59 -3.00 0.55 -13.39
C THR A 59 -2.92 0.34 -11.88
N LEU A 60 -3.20 -0.88 -11.40
CA LEU A 60 -3.13 -1.22 -9.98
C LEU A 60 -1.70 -1.07 -9.45
N TYR A 61 -0.72 -1.68 -10.14
CA TYR A 61 0.68 -1.62 -9.76
C TYR A 61 1.22 -0.18 -9.79
N ASN A 62 0.97 0.56 -10.86
CA ASN A 62 1.43 1.94 -10.98
C ASN A 62 0.81 2.83 -9.90
N ARG A 63 -0.46 2.60 -9.56
CA ARG A 63 -1.12 3.33 -8.47
C ARG A 63 -0.47 3.02 -7.15
N PHE A 64 -0.31 1.73 -6.82
CA PHE A 64 0.35 1.29 -5.59
C PHE A 64 1.71 1.96 -5.42
N THR A 65 2.58 1.88 -6.44
CA THR A 65 3.94 2.43 -6.39
C THR A 65 3.94 3.95 -6.25
N ARG A 66 3.09 4.68 -6.98
CA ARG A 66 2.99 6.15 -6.88
C ARG A 66 2.51 6.58 -5.49
N TRP A 67 1.51 5.90 -4.94
CA TRP A 67 0.97 6.20 -3.62
C TRP A 67 1.92 5.84 -2.50
N ARG A 68 2.70 4.76 -2.66
CA ARG A 68 3.78 4.42 -1.73
C ARG A 68 4.85 5.51 -1.71
N ALA A 69 5.31 5.95 -2.89
CA ALA A 69 6.31 7.03 -2.97
C ALA A 69 5.78 8.36 -2.42
N ALA A 70 4.47 8.61 -2.50
CA ALA A 70 3.83 9.83 -2.00
C ALA A 70 3.34 9.73 -0.53
N GLY A 71 3.69 8.65 0.20
CA GLY A 71 3.28 8.45 1.58
C GLY A 71 1.77 8.38 1.81
N VAL A 72 1.00 7.96 0.79
CA VAL A 72 -0.47 7.84 0.89
C VAL A 72 -0.84 6.61 1.71
N TRP A 73 -0.12 5.49 1.52
CA TRP A 73 -0.39 4.26 2.27
C TRP A 73 -0.15 4.41 3.77
N ASP A 74 0.88 5.16 4.17
CA ASP A 74 1.14 5.52 5.57
C ASP A 74 -0.06 6.20 6.21
N ARG A 75 -0.56 7.26 5.56
CA ARG A 75 -1.73 8.01 6.05
C ARG A 75 -3.00 7.17 6.09
N LEU A 76 -3.19 6.29 5.10
CA LEU A 76 -4.33 5.38 5.08
C LEU A 76 -4.28 4.38 6.24
N LEU A 77 -3.12 3.74 6.46
CA LEU A 77 -2.95 2.77 7.52
C LEU A 77 -3.12 3.43 8.90
N GLU A 78 -2.53 4.61 9.11
CA GLU A 78 -2.69 5.37 10.35
C GLU A 78 -4.16 5.73 10.63
N ALA A 79 -4.88 6.22 9.63
CA ALA A 79 -6.29 6.60 9.80
C ALA A 79 -7.20 5.40 10.09
N VAL A 80 -6.96 4.27 9.41
CA VAL A 80 -7.69 3.03 9.67
C VAL A 80 -7.36 2.50 11.06
N SER A 81 -6.09 2.49 11.47
CA SER A 81 -5.67 2.08 12.82
C SER A 81 -6.42 2.87 13.89
N ARG A 82 -6.45 4.20 13.77
CA ARG A 82 -7.18 5.09 14.69
C ARG A 82 -8.69 4.85 14.68
N ALA A 83 -9.30 4.57 13.53
CA ALA A 83 -10.73 4.33 13.42
C ALA A 83 -11.20 3.05 14.13
N TYR A 84 -10.29 2.07 14.30
CA TYR A 84 -10.57 0.79 14.94
C TYR A 84 -9.93 0.64 16.34
N ASP A 85 -9.40 1.73 16.91
CA ASP A 85 -8.66 1.73 18.19
C ASP A 85 -7.55 0.65 18.22
N GLY A 86 -6.90 0.47 17.08
CA GLY A 86 -5.85 -0.53 16.88
C GLY A 86 -4.49 0.11 16.68
N ASP A 87 -3.45 -0.70 16.82
CA ASP A 87 -2.06 -0.37 16.46
C ASP A 87 -1.67 -1.03 15.13
N ILE A 88 -0.71 -0.42 14.43
CA ILE A 88 -0.11 -1.02 13.24
C ILE A 88 0.85 -2.12 13.69
N VAL A 89 0.52 -3.36 13.37
CA VAL A 89 1.34 -4.56 13.69
C VAL A 89 1.83 -5.25 12.42
N MET A 90 3.11 -5.63 12.39
CA MET A 90 3.65 -6.46 11.31
C MET A 90 3.40 -7.94 11.64
N ILE A 91 2.47 -8.57 10.93
CA ILE A 91 2.02 -9.95 11.22
C ILE A 91 3.09 -10.98 10.85
N ASP A 92 3.89 -10.73 9.81
CA ASP A 92 4.93 -11.62 9.30
C ASP A 92 6.20 -10.84 8.89
N SER A 93 6.87 -10.22 9.86
CA SER A 93 8.18 -9.62 9.57
C SER A 93 9.21 -10.70 9.23
N SER A 94 9.95 -10.50 8.13
CA SER A 94 11.08 -11.35 7.75
C SER A 94 12.32 -10.47 7.56
N CYS A 95 13.31 -10.64 8.42
CA CYS A 95 14.60 -9.96 8.32
C CYS A 95 15.61 -10.88 7.63
N VAL A 96 16.03 -10.52 6.41
CA VAL A 96 17.11 -11.22 5.69
C VAL A 96 18.41 -10.46 5.89
N ARG A 97 19.34 -11.04 6.66
CA ARG A 97 20.70 -10.50 6.77
C ARG A 97 21.50 -10.86 5.53
N VAL A 98 22.08 -9.86 4.89
CA VAL A 98 22.99 -10.04 3.75
C VAL A 98 24.43 -9.94 4.23
N HIS A 99 25.35 -10.66 3.57
CA HIS A 99 26.79 -10.57 3.86
C HIS A 99 27.26 -9.12 3.70
N GLN A 100 28.19 -8.64 4.54
CA GLN A 100 28.66 -7.24 4.52
C GLN A 100 29.11 -6.73 3.13
N HIS A 101 29.64 -7.62 2.28
CA HIS A 101 30.01 -7.29 0.89
C HIS A 101 28.82 -7.16 -0.08
N GLY A 102 27.62 -7.64 0.29
CA GLY A 102 26.35 -7.38 -0.38
C GLY A 102 25.55 -6.23 0.25
N ALA A 103 25.95 -5.76 1.43
CA ALA A 103 25.31 -4.67 2.17
C ALA A 103 25.82 -3.27 1.77
N SER A 104 26.56 -3.16 0.68
CA SER A 104 27.01 -1.85 0.17
C SER A 104 25.84 -1.09 -0.45
N GLY A 105 25.10 -0.36 0.38
CA GLY A 105 24.14 0.63 -0.08
C GLY A 105 24.83 1.68 -0.95
N LYS A 106 24.20 2.11 -2.06
CA LYS A 106 24.67 3.28 -2.81
C LYS A 106 24.69 4.49 -1.86
N LYS A 107 25.80 5.24 -1.84
CA LYS A 107 25.88 6.54 -1.16
C LYS A 107 24.72 7.43 -1.68
N GLY A 108 23.77 7.79 -0.81
CA GLY A 108 22.58 8.57 -1.15
C GLY A 108 21.34 7.76 -1.59
N GLY A 109 21.33 6.44 -1.45
CA GLY A 109 20.11 5.64 -1.61
C GLY A 109 19.07 5.99 -0.55
N LEU A 110 17.79 5.97 -0.91
CA LEU A 110 16.71 6.15 0.07
C LEU A 110 16.86 5.12 1.19
N PRO A 111 16.70 5.52 2.47
CA PRO A 111 16.73 4.56 3.55
C PRO A 111 15.65 3.50 3.31
N ILE A 112 15.98 2.24 3.59
CA ILE A 112 14.97 1.20 3.71
C ILE A 112 14.12 1.61 4.91
N LEU A 113 12.96 2.24 4.64
CA LEU A 113 11.99 2.55 5.67
C LEU A 113 11.31 1.25 6.06
N ALA A 114 11.88 0.58 7.07
CA ALA A 114 11.16 -0.43 7.82
C ALA A 114 10.11 0.31 8.67
N TRP A 115 8.86 -0.15 8.60
CA TRP A 115 7.70 0.52 9.20
C TRP A 115 7.74 0.57 10.74
N ASP A 116 8.61 -0.24 11.33
CA ASP A 116 8.69 -0.59 12.74
C ASP A 116 10.15 -0.59 13.27
N ALA A 117 11.12 -0.08 12.51
CA ALA A 117 12.48 0.05 13.04
C ALA A 117 12.57 1.28 13.96
N PRO A 118 12.83 1.12 15.28
CA PRO A 118 13.16 2.26 16.11
C PRO A 118 14.41 2.93 15.57
N ALA A 119 14.43 4.26 15.58
CA ALA A 119 15.63 5.02 15.30
C ALA A 119 16.72 4.56 16.28
N ALA A 120 17.85 4.09 15.74
CA ALA A 120 18.98 3.68 16.55
C ALA A 120 19.44 4.87 17.42
N ALA A 121 19.59 4.62 18.73
CA ALA A 121 20.13 5.55 19.71
C ALA A 121 21.63 5.81 19.50
#